data_AF-A0A5C9BW04-F1
#
_entry.id   AF-A0A5C9BW04-F1
#
_cell.length_a   1.000
_cell.length_b   1.000
_cell.length_c   1.000
_cell.angle_alpha   90.00
_cell.angle_beta   90.00
_cell.angle_gamma   90.00
#
_symmetry.space_group_name_H-M   'P 1'
#
loop_
_entity.id
_entity.type
_entity.pdbx_description
1 polymer ?
#
loop_
_entity_poly.entity_id
_entity_poly.type
_entity_poly.pdbx_seq_one_letter_code
_entity_poly.pdbx_strand_id
1 'polypeptide(L)'
;METTCTNFKPRISFSLHEAAQLLVTGQVSVDDAEVMLARAIEYGDLPAKVKRWPPEQRESASLPGNINRLETTIERADLNAWLRREKVF
;
A
#
# COMPACT_ATOMS: atom_id res chain seq x y z
N MET A 1 -11.79 -7.18 -33.39
CA MET A 1 -11.23 -7.69 -32.12
C MET A 1 -10.11 -6.75 -31.75
N GLU A 2 -10.43 -5.72 -30.98
CA GLU A 2 -9.51 -4.63 -30.66
C GLU A 2 -8.63 -5.06 -29.49
N THR A 3 -7.41 -5.50 -29.80
CA THR A 3 -6.39 -5.79 -28.79
C THR A 3 -5.87 -4.44 -28.28
N THR A 4 -6.45 -3.92 -27.21
CA THR A 4 -5.86 -2.82 -26.45
C THR A 4 -4.58 -3.33 -25.81
N CYS A 5 -3.47 -3.17 -26.52
CA CYS A 5 -2.13 -3.25 -25.95
C CYS A 5 -2.01 -2.12 -24.92
N THR A 6 -2.44 -2.37 -23.69
CA THR A 6 -2.27 -1.42 -22.59
C THR A 6 -0.77 -1.20 -22.42
N ASN A 7 -0.36 0.04 -22.66
CA ASN A 7 0.98 0.55 -22.44
C ASN A 7 1.36 0.30 -20.97
N PHE A 8 1.97 -0.85 -20.69
CA PHE A 8 2.52 -1.20 -19.38
C PHE A 8 3.78 -0.34 -19.16
N LYS A 9 3.58 0.95 -18.84
CA LYS A 9 4.61 1.66 -18.08
C LYS A 9 4.75 0.89 -16.76
N PRO A 10 5.93 0.35 -16.43
CA PRO A 10 6.13 -0.27 -15.13
C PRO A 10 5.91 0.83 -14.09
N ARG A 11 4.76 0.80 -13.41
CA ARG A 11 4.56 1.67 -12.25
C ARG A 11 5.57 1.23 -11.19
N ILE A 12 6.56 2.08 -11.01
CA ILE A 12 7.65 1.90 -10.04
C ILE A 12 7.18 2.17 -8.60
N SER A 13 6.01 2.78 -8.43
CA SER A 13 5.37 3.07 -7.16
C SER A 13 3.89 2.72 -7.19
N PHE A 14 3.39 2.17 -6.09
CA PHE A 14 1.97 1.85 -5.86
C PHE A 14 1.44 2.68 -4.70
N SER A 15 0.16 3.03 -4.72
CA SER A 15 -0.50 3.51 -3.51
C SER A 15 -0.54 2.42 -2.44
N LEU A 16 -0.72 2.78 -1.16
CA LEU A 16 -0.86 1.82 -0.06
C LEU A 16 -2.02 0.87 -0.32
N HIS A 17 -3.15 1.37 -0.85
CA HIS A 17 -4.28 0.53 -1.26
C HIS A 17 -3.91 -0.44 -2.38
N GLU A 18 -3.22 0.02 -3.44
CA GLU A 18 -2.77 -0.85 -4.52
C GLU A 18 -1.77 -1.91 -4.04
N ALA A 19 -0.85 -1.53 -3.15
CA ALA A 19 0.08 -2.46 -2.52
C ALA A 19 -0.68 -3.50 -1.66
N ALA A 20 -1.69 -3.06 -0.89
CA ALA A 20 -2.53 -3.95 -0.10
C ALA A 20 -3.27 -4.96 -0.99
N GLN A 21 -3.84 -4.52 -2.11
CA GLN A 21 -4.48 -5.40 -3.10
C GLN A 21 -3.53 -6.47 -3.66
N LEU A 22 -2.24 -6.17 -3.81
CA LEU A 22 -1.23 -7.15 -4.23
C LEU A 22 -0.89 -8.17 -3.13
N LEU A 23 -1.13 -7.81 -1.86
CA LEU A 23 -0.92 -8.66 -0.69
C LEU A 23 -2.13 -9.48 -0.30
N VAL A 24 -3.32 -9.15 -0.81
CA VAL A 24 -4.53 -9.93 -0.62
C VAL A 24 -4.27 -11.34 -1.14
N THR A 25 -4.15 -12.25 -0.19
CA THR A 25 -4.21 -13.69 -0.44
C THR A 25 -5.53 -14.18 0.11
N GLY A 26 -6.00 -15.38 -0.25
CA GLY A 26 -7.29 -15.90 0.25
C GLY A 26 -7.44 -15.94 1.79
N GLN A 27 -6.37 -15.67 2.54
CA GLN A 27 -6.31 -15.62 4.00
C GLN A 27 -6.17 -14.20 4.59
N VAL A 28 -5.87 -13.18 3.77
CA VAL A 28 -5.63 -11.79 4.21
C VAL A 28 -6.53 -10.86 3.42
N SER A 29 -7.40 -10.13 4.12
CA SER A 29 -8.29 -9.14 3.53
C SER A 29 -7.52 -7.91 3.05
N VAL A 30 -8.10 -7.12 2.14
CA VAL A 30 -7.51 -5.83 1.72
C VAL A 30 -7.25 -4.96 2.95
N ASP A 31 -8.24 -4.84 3.84
CA ASP A 31 -8.17 -4.00 5.03
C ASP A 31 -7.05 -4.46 5.99
N ASP A 32 -6.91 -5.77 6.20
CA ASP A 32 -5.83 -6.35 7.00
C ASP A 32 -4.46 -6.02 6.39
N ALA A 33 -4.32 -6.16 5.08
CA ALA A 33 -3.09 -5.79 4.37
C ALA A 33 -2.81 -4.27 4.44
N GLU A 34 -3.83 -3.42 4.37
CA GLU A 34 -3.68 -1.97 4.55
C GLU A 34 -3.17 -1.63 5.95
N VAL A 35 -3.74 -2.25 6.98
CA VAL A 35 -3.31 -2.05 8.37
C VAL A 35 -1.89 -2.55 8.58
N MET A 36 -1.51 -3.70 8.01
CA MET A 36 -0.14 -4.22 8.08
C MET A 36 0.86 -3.24 7.44
N LEU A 37 0.56 -2.76 6.23
CA LEU A 37 1.39 -1.78 5.53
C LEU A 37 1.47 -0.46 6.30
N ALA A 38 0.34 0.05 6.79
CA ALA A 38 0.30 1.28 7.58
C ALA A 38 1.17 1.16 8.85
N ARG A 39 1.10 0.02 9.55
CA ARG A 39 1.96 -0.24 10.73
C ARG A 39 3.44 -0.29 10.35
N ALA A 40 3.81 -1.04 9.31
CA ALA A 40 5.21 -1.12 8.87
C ALA A 40 5.78 0.26 8.51
N ILE A 41 4.95 1.13 7.93
CA ILE A 41 5.28 2.51 7.63
C ILE A 41 5.43 3.36 8.91
N GLU A 42 4.51 3.22 9.87
CA GLU A 42 4.58 3.94 11.15
C GLU A 42 5.81 3.56 11.98
N TYR A 43 6.20 2.28 11.98
CA TYR A 43 7.42 1.80 12.65
C TYR A 43 8.70 2.16 11.88
N GLY A 44 8.59 2.58 10.61
CA GLY A 44 9.74 2.89 9.76
C GLY A 44 10.42 1.67 9.14
N ASP A 45 9.77 0.49 9.18
CA ASP A 45 10.25 -0.74 8.54
C ASP A 45 10.05 -0.73 7.01
N LEU A 46 8.98 -0.07 6.55
CA LEU A 46 8.68 0.10 5.12
C LEU A 46 8.87 1.56 4.72
N PRO A 47 9.87 1.87 3.86
CA PRO A 47 10.00 3.20 3.28
C PRO A 47 8.77 3.50 2.42
N ALA A 48 8.02 4.52 2.81
CA ALA A 48 6.88 5.00 2.04
C ALA A 48 6.77 6.51 2.11
N LYS A 49 6.26 7.09 1.03
CA LYS A 49 5.92 8.51 0.99
C LYS A 49 4.55 8.71 1.63
N VAL A 50 4.56 8.78 2.96
CA VAL A 50 3.35 8.93 3.79
C VAL A 50 2.69 10.27 3.54
N LYS A 51 1.43 10.24 3.16
CA LYS A 51 0.54 11.40 3.09
C LYS A 51 -0.54 11.23 4.13
N ARG A 52 -0.72 12.22 5.01
CA ARG A 52 -1.78 12.21 6.02
C ARG A 52 -2.99 12.98 5.51
N TRP A 53 -4.18 12.50 5.82
CA TRP A 53 -5.40 13.24 5.49
C TRP A 53 -5.41 14.59 6.22
N PRO A 54 -5.80 15.69 5.54
CA PRO A 54 -6.16 16.90 6.23
C PRO A 54 -7.37 16.62 7.15
N PRO A 55 -7.47 17.31 8.31
CA PRO A 55 -8.46 17.01 9.34
C PRO A 55 -9.92 17.09 8.84
N GLU A 56 -10.18 17.87 7.79
CA GLU A 56 -11.48 18.05 7.14
C GLU A 56 -11.91 16.90 6.20
N GLN A 57 -10.96 16.08 5.72
CA GLN A 57 -11.23 14.95 4.83
C GLN A 57 -11.06 13.58 5.51
N ARG A 58 -11.03 13.58 6.85
CA ARG A 58 -10.83 12.36 7.62
C ARG A 58 -12.10 11.53 7.62
N GLU A 59 -12.10 10.44 6.87
CA GLU A 59 -13.18 9.44 6.92
C GLU A 59 -13.15 8.65 8.24
N SER A 60 -14.33 8.26 8.73
CA SER A 60 -14.53 7.55 9.99
C SER A 60 -13.81 6.19 10.07
N ALA A 61 -13.46 5.59 8.92
CA ALA A 61 -12.67 4.36 8.80
C ALA A 61 -11.20 4.69 8.45
N SER A 62 -10.56 5.52 9.29
CA SER A 62 -9.17 5.91 9.06
C SER A 62 -8.18 4.83 9.52
N LEU A 63 -7.16 4.59 8.70
CA LEU A 63 -5.99 3.79 9.06
C LEU A 63 -5.24 4.40 10.27
N PRO A 64 -4.49 3.58 11.02
CA PRO A 64 -3.65 4.07 12.12
C PRO A 64 -2.68 5.14 11.59
N GLY A 65 -2.44 6.18 12.39
CA GLY A 65 -1.61 7.32 12.00
C GLY A 65 -2.26 8.37 11.08
N ASN A 66 -3.58 8.25 10.80
CA ASN A 66 -4.30 9.14 9.86
C ASN A 66 -3.70 9.16 8.45
N ILE A 67 -3.20 8.01 8.02
CA ILE A 67 -2.51 7.84 6.75
C ILE A 67 -3.56 7.74 5.63
N ASN A 68 -3.33 8.49 4.54
CA ASN A 68 -4.14 8.41 3.34
C ASN A 68 -3.66 7.23 2.48
N ARG A 69 -4.49 6.19 2.37
CA ARG A 69 -4.20 4.97 1.61
C ARG A 69 -4.03 5.17 0.10
N LEU A 70 -4.62 6.23 -0.47
CA LEU A 70 -4.56 6.52 -1.90
C LEU A 70 -3.38 7.43 -2.25
N GLU A 71 -3.10 8.41 -1.40
CA GLU A 71 -1.98 9.36 -1.60
C GLU A 71 -0.64 8.82 -1.09
N THR A 72 -0.66 7.90 -0.12
CA THR A 72 0.56 7.27 0.38
C THR A 72 1.09 6.32 -0.67
N THR A 73 2.31 6.59 -1.13
CA THR A 73 2.95 5.84 -2.21
C THR A 73 4.15 5.06 -1.70
N ILE A 74 4.26 3.81 -2.14
CA ILE A 74 5.29 2.85 -1.75
C ILE A 74 6.00 2.44 -3.05
N GLU A 75 7.33 2.47 -3.06
CA GLU A 75 8.06 1.98 -4.21
C GLU A 75 7.98 0.46 -4.31
N ARG A 76 7.91 -0.07 -5.53
CA ARG A 76 7.85 -1.51 -5.78
C ARG A 76 9.09 -2.23 -5.24
N ALA A 77 10.25 -1.57 -5.30
CA ALA A 77 11.50 -2.11 -4.78
C ALA A 77 11.42 -2.28 -3.25
N ASP A 78 10.96 -1.25 -2.54
CA ASP A 78 10.78 -1.26 -1.09
C ASP A 78 9.72 -2.26 -0.64
N LEU A 79 8.57 -2.29 -1.32
CA LEU A 79 7.52 -3.27 -1.04
C LEU A 79 8.04 -4.71 -1.19
N ASN A 80 8.80 -5.01 -2.25
CA ASN A 80 9.40 -6.32 -2.44
C ASN A 80 10.47 -6.64 -1.39
N ALA A 81 11.27 -5.65 -0.97
CA ALA A 81 12.29 -5.83 0.06
C ALA A 81 11.63 -6.12 1.42
N TRP A 82 10.60 -5.37 1.77
CA TRP A 82 9.80 -5.60 2.97
C TRP A 82 9.10 -6.97 2.92
N LEU A 83 8.48 -7.32 1.80
CA LEU A 83 7.85 -8.64 1.63
C LEU A 83 8.84 -9.79 1.79
N ARG A 84 10.08 -9.64 1.34
CA ARG A 84 11.13 -10.65 1.56
C ARG A 84 11.53 -10.77 3.03
N ARG A 85 11.42 -9.69 3.81
CA ARG A 85 11.66 -9.69 5.26
C ARG A 85 10.48 -10.30 6.02
N GLU A 86 9.27 -9.94 5.63
CA GLU A 86 8.03 -10.38 6.26
C GLU A 86 7.62 -11.80 5.85
N LYS A 87 8.23 -12.39 4.81
CA LYS A 87 8.04 -13.79 4.34
C LYS A 87 8.57 -14.85 5.32
N VAL A 88 8.22 -14.72 6.59
CA VAL A 88 8.14 -15.80 7.58
C VAL A 88 6.65 -16.14 7.78
N PHE A 89 5.92 -16.36 6.69
CA PHE A 89 4.56 -16.90 6.68
C PHE A 89 4.56 -18.30 6.07
#